data_AF-A0A0G2ENS6-F1
#
_entry.id   AF-A0A0G2ENS6-F1
#
_cell.length_a   1.000
_cell.length_b   1.000
_cell.length_c   1.000
_cell.angle_alpha   90.00
_cell.angle_beta   90.00
_cell.angle_gamma   90.00
#
_symmetry.space_group_name_H-M   'P 1'
#
loop_
_entity.id
_entity.type
_entity.pdbx_description
1 polymer ?
#
loop_
_entity_poly.entity_id
_entity_poly.type
_entity_poly.pdbx_seq_one_letter_code
_entity_poly.pdbx_strand_id
1 'polypeptide(L)'
;MPRHIAIDSNTKLVPILPTTHVRIRRGLMDWSVFVHGWHCGAIPDEYWTPSEMGIVLDGLVMKLEDKEDKTVHMTSFISWFEDRIAEMLLVAWRGDKEMTAKARREWVRDFAEVCVSAVAVSTPKRK
;
A
#
# COMPACT_ATOMS: atom_id res chain seq x y z
N MET A 1 -13.41 0.03 15.98
CA MET A 1 -13.87 1.19 15.19
C MET A 1 -13.59 0.91 13.72
N PRO A 2 -14.44 1.33 12.76
CA PRO A 2 -14.15 1.20 11.34
C PRO A 2 -12.91 2.05 11.00
N ARG A 3 -11.85 1.43 10.48
CA ARG A 3 -10.71 2.16 9.90
C ARG A 3 -11.19 2.86 8.62
N HIS A 4 -10.69 4.07 8.37
CA HIS A 4 -10.99 4.85 7.17
C HIS A 4 -9.69 5.10 6.42
N ILE A 5 -9.77 5.16 5.10
CA ILE A 5 -8.66 5.60 4.27
C ILE A 5 -9.02 6.86 3.48
N ALA A 6 -8.05 7.74 3.27
CA ALA A 6 -8.19 8.82 2.32
C ALA A 6 -8.16 8.23 0.90
N ILE A 7 -9.09 8.63 0.04
CA ILE A 7 -9.04 8.35 -1.39
C ILE A 7 -9.16 9.69 -2.10
N ASP A 8 -8.24 9.97 -3.03
CA ASP A 8 -8.08 11.25 -3.71
C ASP A 8 -7.62 12.43 -2.81
N SER A 9 -6.41 12.94 -3.09
CA SER A 9 -5.85 14.24 -2.64
C SER A 9 -6.12 14.64 -1.16
N ASN A 10 -6.25 13.69 -0.24
CA ASN A 10 -6.57 13.83 1.19
C ASN A 10 -8.00 14.28 1.58
N THR A 11 -8.93 14.50 0.65
CA THR A 11 -10.22 15.15 1.02
C THR A 11 -11.38 14.19 1.31
N LYS A 12 -11.33 12.95 0.83
CA LYS A 12 -12.43 12.00 1.00
C LYS A 12 -12.00 10.79 1.82
N LEU A 13 -12.45 10.71 3.06
CA LEU A 13 -12.30 9.52 3.89
C LEU A 13 -13.38 8.49 3.54
N VAL A 14 -12.98 7.25 3.29
CA VAL A 14 -13.90 6.15 2.99
C VAL A 14 -13.64 4.99 3.94
N PRO A 15 -14.70 4.38 4.52
CA PRO A 15 -14.54 3.29 5.46
C PRO A 15 -13.99 2.03 4.77
N ILE A 16 -13.10 1.33 5.46
CA ILE A 16 -12.58 0.02 5.05
C ILE A 16 -13.65 -1.02 5.37
N LEU A 17 -14.56 -1.25 4.41
CA LEU A 17 -15.59 -2.29 4.48
C LEU A 17 -15.42 -3.26 3.30
N PRO A 18 -15.80 -4.53 3.44
CA PRO A 18 -15.83 -5.48 2.34
C PRO A 18 -16.71 -5.02 1.16
N THR A 19 -17.70 -4.17 1.42
CA THR A 19 -18.61 -3.60 0.42
C THR A 19 -18.04 -2.37 -0.29
N THR A 20 -16.97 -1.77 0.23
CA THR A 20 -16.34 -0.58 -0.35
C THR A 20 -15.55 -0.97 -1.60
N HIS A 21 -15.88 -0.34 -2.73
CA HIS A 21 -15.15 -0.51 -3.99
C HIS A 21 -14.39 0.77 -4.35
N VAL A 22 -13.19 0.59 -4.90
CA VAL A 22 -12.34 1.67 -5.38
C VAL A 22 -11.79 1.35 -6.76
N ARG A 23 -11.50 2.40 -7.53
CA ARG A 23 -10.73 2.28 -8.78
C ARG A 23 -9.26 2.53 -8.47
N ILE A 24 -8.38 1.81 -9.16
CA ILE A 24 -6.94 1.87 -8.93
C ILE A 24 -6.31 2.85 -9.94
N ARG A 25 -5.47 3.77 -9.44
CA ARG A 25 -4.68 4.70 -10.24
C ARG A 25 -3.20 4.56 -9.88
N ARG A 26 -2.46 3.86 -10.73
CA ARG A 26 -1.04 3.58 -10.51
C ARG A 26 -0.20 4.86 -10.38
N GLY A 27 -0.49 5.88 -11.19
CA GLY A 27 0.26 7.14 -11.21
C GLY A 27 0.22 7.97 -9.91
N LEU A 28 -0.57 7.55 -8.92
CA LEU A 28 -0.59 8.16 -7.59
C LEU A 28 0.38 7.47 -6.60
N MET A 29 1.01 6.37 -7.00
CA MET A 29 2.08 5.75 -6.23
C MET A 29 3.40 6.46 -6.55
N ASP A 30 3.96 7.15 -5.56
CA ASP A 30 5.23 7.86 -5.72
C ASP A 30 6.12 7.75 -4.48
N TRP A 31 7.31 8.35 -4.56
CA TRP A 31 8.28 8.36 -3.48
C TRP A 31 7.78 9.10 -2.23
N SER A 32 6.95 10.14 -2.40
CA SER A 32 6.41 10.91 -1.28
C SER A 32 5.47 10.06 -0.42
N VAL A 33 4.71 9.15 -1.03
CA VAL A 33 3.84 8.18 -0.33
C VAL A 33 4.67 7.26 0.57
N PHE A 34 5.79 6.74 0.04
CA PHE A 34 6.71 5.88 0.80
C PHE A 34 7.31 6.61 2.00
N VAL A 35 7.82 7.83 1.77
CA VAL A 35 8.40 8.67 2.82
C VAL A 35 7.34 9.10 3.85
N HIS A 36 6.10 9.34 3.42
CA HIS A 36 5.00 9.64 4.32
C HIS A 36 4.63 8.44 5.21
N GLY A 37 4.55 7.23 4.65
CA GLY A 37 4.31 6.00 5.41
C GLY A 37 5.36 5.80 6.51
N TRP A 38 6.62 6.11 6.20
CA TRP A 38 7.70 6.12 7.17
C TRP A 38 7.50 7.18 8.28
N HIS A 39 7.34 8.46 7.91
CA HIS A 39 7.17 9.54 8.90
C HIS A 39 5.93 9.41 9.79
N CYS A 40 4.87 8.77 9.30
CA CYS A 40 3.66 8.49 10.08
C CYS A 40 3.80 7.29 11.03
N GLY A 41 5.00 6.71 11.13
CA GLY A 41 5.28 5.60 12.05
C GLY A 41 4.71 4.26 11.58
N ALA A 42 4.28 4.15 10.32
CA ALA A 42 3.84 2.88 9.76
C ALA A 42 5.01 1.94 9.46
N ILE A 43 6.26 2.39 9.65
CA ILE A 43 7.48 1.61 9.47
C ILE A 43 8.52 2.13 10.47
N PRO A 44 9.19 1.28 11.27
CA PRO A 44 10.24 1.75 12.19
C PRO A 44 11.56 2.08 11.45
N ASP A 45 12.23 3.17 11.85
CA ASP A 45 13.43 3.75 11.19
C ASP A 45 14.59 2.77 11.00
N GLU A 46 14.74 1.80 11.91
CA GLU A 46 15.83 0.83 11.93
C GLU A 46 15.77 -0.24 10.82
N TYR A 47 14.63 -0.38 10.14
CA TYR A 47 14.40 -1.47 9.17
C TYR A 47 14.79 -1.14 7.73
N TRP A 48 15.06 0.13 7.40
CA TRP A 48 15.19 0.55 6.01
C TRP A 48 16.38 1.45 5.72
N THR A 49 16.99 1.17 4.58
CA THR A 49 17.88 2.05 3.84
C THR A 49 17.16 2.63 2.62
N PRO A 50 17.59 3.80 2.10
CA PRO A 50 17.01 4.38 0.88
C PRO A 50 17.02 3.43 -0.32
N SER A 51 18.05 2.57 -0.44
CA SER A 51 18.14 1.57 -1.49
C SER A 51 17.05 0.50 -1.41
N GLU A 52 16.74 0.02 -0.20
CA GLU A 52 15.68 -0.99 0.00
C GLU A 52 14.32 -0.39 -0.34
N MET A 53 14.07 0.85 0.10
CA MET A 53 12.85 1.58 -0.21
C MET A 53 12.64 1.72 -1.72
N GLY A 54 13.70 2.04 -2.47
CA GLY A 54 13.67 2.10 -3.94
C GLY A 54 13.25 0.76 -4.57
N ILE A 55 13.86 -0.35 -4.13
CA ILE A 55 13.51 -1.71 -4.60
C ILE A 55 12.01 -1.99 -4.40
N VAL A 56 11.48 -1.64 -3.23
CA VAL A 56 10.07 -1.91 -2.91
C VAL A 56 9.13 -0.98 -3.70
N LEU A 57 9.45 0.32 -3.83
CA LEU A 57 8.65 1.23 -4.65
C LEU A 57 8.59 0.75 -6.11
N ASP A 58 9.74 0.53 -6.73
CA ASP A 58 9.82 0.15 -8.14
C ASP A 58 9.08 -1.18 -8.38
N GLY A 59 9.30 -2.14 -7.49
CA GLY A 59 8.63 -3.43 -7.53
C GLY A 59 7.11 -3.33 -7.41
N LEU A 60 6.60 -2.52 -6.48
CA LEU A 60 5.15 -2.30 -6.34
C LEU A 60 4.55 -1.56 -7.54
N VAL A 61 5.23 -0.53 -8.05
CA VAL A 61 4.77 0.22 -9.24
C VAL A 61 4.65 -0.70 -10.45
N MET A 62 5.61 -1.60 -10.66
CA MET A 62 5.52 -2.61 -11.72
C MET A 62 4.33 -3.56 -11.51
N LYS A 63 4.15 -4.10 -10.29
CA LYS A 63 3.01 -5.00 -9.99
C LYS A 63 1.65 -4.31 -10.09
N LEU A 64 1.58 -3.00 -9.87
CA LEU A 64 0.34 -2.23 -9.98
C LEU A 64 -0.13 -2.02 -11.41
N GLU A 65 0.75 -2.15 -12.42
CA GLU A 65 0.36 -2.08 -13.85
C GLU A 65 -0.76 -3.08 -14.16
N ASP A 66 -0.65 -4.30 -13.61
CA ASP A 66 -1.67 -5.35 -13.77
C ASP A 66 -3.04 -4.98 -13.18
N LYS A 67 -3.09 -3.97 -12.31
CA LYS A 67 -4.26 -3.54 -11.55
C LYS A 67 -4.79 -2.19 -12.02
N GLU A 68 -4.08 -1.49 -12.91
CA GLU A 68 -4.44 -0.16 -13.36
C GLU A 68 -5.88 -0.14 -13.88
N ASP A 69 -6.64 0.87 -13.45
CA ASP A 69 -8.03 1.13 -13.83
C ASP A 69 -9.07 0.07 -13.46
N LYS A 70 -8.65 -1.03 -12.81
CA LYS A 70 -9.58 -2.03 -12.28
C LYS A 70 -10.34 -1.46 -11.10
N THR A 71 -11.59 -1.89 -10.97
CA THR A 71 -12.41 -1.65 -9.77
C THR A 71 -12.33 -2.89 -8.89
N VAL A 72 -11.94 -2.71 -7.63
CA VAL A 72 -11.72 -3.80 -6.69
C VAL A 72 -12.35 -3.49 -5.33
N HIS A 73 -12.63 -4.54 -4.55
CA HIS A 73 -12.97 -4.41 -3.14
C HIS A 73 -11.77 -3.92 -2.34
N MET A 74 -12.00 -2.98 -1.41
CA MET A 74 -10.95 -2.37 -0.59
C MET A 74 -10.13 -3.40 0.19
N THR A 75 -10.82 -4.32 0.87
CA THR A 75 -10.20 -5.35 1.72
C THR A 75 -9.32 -6.30 0.89
N SER A 76 -9.80 -6.71 -0.29
CA SER A 76 -9.02 -7.53 -1.22
C SER A 76 -7.80 -6.79 -1.76
N PHE A 77 -7.88 -5.47 -1.88
CA PHE A 77 -6.78 -4.67 -2.37
C PHE A 77 -5.69 -4.44 -1.31
N ILE A 78 -6.09 -4.22 -0.05
CA ILE A 78 -5.17 -4.18 1.09
C ILE A 78 -4.42 -5.51 1.20
N SER A 79 -5.12 -6.65 1.19
CA SER A 79 -4.46 -7.96 1.24
C SER A 79 -3.53 -8.19 0.05
N TRP A 80 -3.90 -7.73 -1.14
CA TRP A 80 -3.01 -7.78 -2.30
C TRP A 80 -1.73 -6.98 -2.08
N PHE A 81 -1.82 -5.75 -1.53
CA PHE A 81 -0.64 -4.97 -1.18
C PHE A 81 0.20 -5.63 -0.09
N GLU A 82 -0.41 -6.16 0.97
CA GLU A 82 0.31 -6.89 2.03
C GLU A 82 1.17 -8.02 1.44
N ASP A 83 0.60 -8.81 0.50
CA ASP A 83 1.33 -9.88 -0.17
C ASP A 83 2.45 -9.35 -1.07
N ARG A 84 2.20 -8.31 -1.87
CA ARG A 84 3.23 -7.73 -2.75
C ARG A 84 4.36 -7.07 -1.97
N ILE A 85 4.03 -6.35 -0.89
CA ILE A 85 5.04 -5.75 0.00
C ILE A 85 5.91 -6.86 0.60
N ALA A 86 5.32 -7.94 1.10
CA ALA A 86 6.08 -9.07 1.64
C ALA A 86 7.01 -9.71 0.59
N GLU A 87 6.55 -9.87 -0.65
CA GLU A 87 7.41 -10.34 -1.75
C GLU A 87 8.57 -9.37 -2.03
N MET A 88 8.31 -8.06 -2.07
CA MET A 88 9.35 -7.07 -2.36
C MET A 88 10.34 -6.92 -1.20
N LEU A 89 9.89 -7.09 0.05
CA LEU A 89 10.76 -7.15 1.22
C LEU A 89 11.71 -8.35 1.18
N LEU A 90 11.24 -9.52 0.73
CA LEU A 90 12.14 -10.65 0.52
C LEU A 90 13.22 -10.33 -0.51
N VAL A 91 12.92 -9.55 -1.56
CA VAL A 91 13.94 -9.11 -2.52
C VAL A 91 14.90 -8.11 -1.88
N ALA A 92 14.38 -7.07 -1.22
CA ALA A 92 15.16 -6.01 -0.60
C ALA A 92 16.11 -6.54 0.47
N TRP A 93 15.63 -7.46 1.32
CA TRP A 93 16.39 -8.10 2.39
C TRP A 93 17.01 -9.44 1.99
N ARG A 94 17.26 -9.65 0.68
CA ARG A 94 18.07 -10.77 0.16
C ARG A 94 17.57 -12.15 0.60
N GLY A 95 16.26 -12.31 0.75
CA GLY A 95 15.59 -13.55 1.11
C GLY A 95 15.45 -13.79 2.61
N ASP A 96 15.68 -12.79 3.47
CA ASP A 96 15.47 -12.90 4.91
C ASP A 96 13.98 -13.09 5.26
N LYS A 97 13.59 -14.35 5.42
CA LYS A 97 12.22 -14.75 5.72
C LYS A 97 11.81 -14.41 7.15
N GLU A 98 12.75 -14.38 8.10
CA GLU A 98 12.46 -14.08 9.49
C GLU A 98 12.14 -12.60 9.67
N MET A 99 12.98 -11.74 9.10
CA MET A 99 12.77 -10.29 9.07
C MET A 99 11.48 -9.93 8.33
N THR A 100 11.21 -10.57 7.19
CA THR A 100 9.95 -10.40 6.45
C THR A 100 8.74 -10.84 7.29
N ALA A 101 8.81 -11.99 7.94
CA ALA A 101 7.72 -12.46 8.80
C ALA A 101 7.47 -11.55 10.00
N LYS A 102 8.54 -10.96 10.57
CA LYS A 102 8.45 -9.95 11.62
C LYS A 102 7.72 -8.69 11.11
N ALA A 103 8.16 -8.15 9.98
CA ALA A 103 7.52 -6.99 9.33
C ALA A 103 6.04 -7.23 9.05
N ARG A 104 5.66 -8.43 8.56
CA ARG A 104 4.26 -8.80 8.31
C ARG A 104 3.37 -8.72 9.54
N ARG A 105 3.92 -9.04 10.72
CA ARG A 105 3.18 -8.99 11.99
C ARG A 105 3.14 -7.58 12.60
N GLU A 106 4.17 -6.79 12.35
CA GLU A 106 4.35 -5.52 13.04
C GLU A 106 3.76 -4.34 12.28
N TRP A 107 3.96 -4.25 10.96
CA TRP A 107 3.72 -2.98 10.28
C TRP A 107 3.33 -3.04 8.80
N VAL A 108 3.52 -4.18 8.10
CA VAL A 108 3.19 -4.29 6.66
C VAL A 108 1.75 -3.95 6.34
N ARG A 109 0.81 -4.31 7.22
CA ARG A 109 -0.61 -3.99 7.02
C ARG A 109 -0.87 -2.48 7.04
N ASP A 110 -0.34 -1.79 8.03
CA ASP A 110 -0.57 -0.36 8.17
C ASP A 110 0.10 0.39 7.01
N PHE A 111 1.28 -0.05 6.57
CA PHE A 111 1.91 0.47 5.35
C PHE A 111 1.10 0.16 4.08
N ALA A 112 0.53 -1.04 3.96
CA ALA A 112 -0.37 -1.39 2.86
C ALA A 112 -1.61 -0.49 2.82
N GLU A 113 -2.18 -0.13 3.97
CA GLU A 113 -3.30 0.82 4.05
C GLU A 113 -2.89 2.22 3.55
N VAL A 114 -1.68 2.69 3.83
CA VAL A 114 -1.14 3.96 3.27
C VAL A 114 -1.01 3.87 1.75
N CYS A 115 -0.40 2.80 1.24
CA CYS A 115 -0.23 2.59 -0.20
C CYS A 115 -1.58 2.52 -0.92
N VAL A 116 -2.56 1.80 -0.36
CA VAL A 116 -3.93 1.75 -0.90
C VAL A 116 -4.56 3.14 -0.90
N SER A 117 -4.42 3.91 0.18
CA SER A 117 -4.96 5.28 0.27
C SER A 117 -4.45 6.17 -0.85
N ALA A 118 -3.16 6.04 -1.19
CA ALA A 118 -2.54 6.81 -2.26
C ALA A 118 -3.11 6.44 -3.64
N VAL A 119 -3.21 5.15 -3.95
CA VAL A 119 -3.56 4.69 -5.31
C VAL A 119 -5.05 4.47 -5.53
N ALA A 120 -5.86 4.44 -4.48
CA ALA A 120 -7.31 4.26 -4.57
C ALA A 120 -8.00 5.59 -4.86
N VAL A 121 -8.89 5.58 -5.86
CA VAL A 121 -9.80 6.70 -6.14
C VAL A 121 -11.24 6.25 -6.02
N SER A 122 -12.10 7.19 -5.59
CA SER A 122 -13.52 6.90 -5.43
C SER A 122 -14.15 6.55 -6.78
N THR A 123 -14.93 5.47 -6.83
CA THR A 123 -15.67 5.13 -8.04
C THR A 123 -16.75 6.18 -8.26
N PRO A 124 -16.83 6.82 -9.45
CA PRO A 124 -17.92 7.72 -9.74
C PRO A 124 -19.22 6.91 -9.65
N LYS A 125 -20.16 7.35 -8.79
CA LYS A 125 -21.51 6.79 -8.77
C LYS A 125 -22.11 7.00 -10.17
N ARG A 126 -22.45 5.92 -10.87
CA ARG A 126 -23.34 6.02 -12.04
C ARG A 126 -24.64 6.64 -11.53
N LYS A 127 -24.95 7.84 -12.01
CA LYS A 127 -26.27 8.46 -11.88
C LYS A 127 -27.28 7.66 -12.69
#